data_AF-A0A6G8IFR5-F1
#
_entry.id   AF-A0A6G8IFR5-F1
#
_cell.length_a   1.000
_cell.length_b   1.000
_cell.length_c   1.000
_cell.angle_alpha   90.00
_cell.angle_beta   90.00
_cell.angle_gamma   90.00
#
_symmetry.space_group_name_H-M   'P 1'
#
loop_
_entity.id
_entity.type
_entity.pdbx_description
1 polymer ?
#
loop_
_entity_poly.entity_id
_entity_poly.type
_entity_poly.pdbx_seq_one_letter_code
_entity_poly.pdbx_strand_id
1 'polypeptide(L)'
;MMEALGYVLLALIGLGLAGLALLAAGLVWQRIDQYRWRTRFDVRRDADLPRSDRVVRTQALSLGPEGLQLPTIDQPFGSAFLELRVRATAAGLLADPWIELEGEGARVRQYVERGARGRRLVNATALLRANGAAPRWRLRTGLLHVDGAEAVLHLLAPSTVADPDARTLVIAPHPDDAELAAWSLVSRRQTWVVTVTQGDAGPNAYGTHFDDPVESYRTKAGIRVWDSLNIVRMAGVRLDRIANLGYFDGTLAAMQRGGGPVQAEFLQESDPGVRRHNPIAPQRTPAEATWQGLVDDIAALLREVRPQRIAVPHPQLDPHPDHRCSTLATLQALQQVGLREGELWLYTNHLGYTKTHPVGPNDGEIGLPHGLPEGTLFDSVVSVPMDARTRFLKRLAVEAQHDLQATPPVAMPTLAQRAVGLLRTLYRSTVVADIGFIRRAPRPNELFYVLAYDRAGELAARIDLQDSDAGAA
;
A
#
# COMPACT_ATOMS: atom_id res chain seq x y z
N MET A 1 44.60 43.98 26.47
CA MET A 1 44.42 42.54 26.75
C MET A 1 42.94 42.14 26.78
N MET A 2 42.06 42.84 27.53
CA MET A 2 40.62 42.52 27.55
C MET A 2 39.91 42.69 26.20
N GLU A 3 40.24 43.74 25.42
CA GLU A 3 39.66 43.94 24.09
C GLU A 3 40.03 42.82 23.10
N ALA A 4 41.31 42.43 23.08
CA ALA A 4 41.79 41.31 22.27
C ALA A 4 41.08 39.98 22.63
N LEU A 5 40.85 39.74 23.92
CA LEU A 5 40.09 38.58 24.40
C LEU A 5 38.62 38.62 23.93
N GLY A 6 38.01 39.81 23.90
CA GLY A 6 36.65 40.03 23.39
C GLY A 6 36.52 39.72 21.89
N TYR A 7 37.48 40.15 21.06
CA TYR A 7 37.50 39.84 19.63
C TYR A 7 37.68 38.34 19.35
N VAL A 8 38.52 37.66 20.13
CA VAL A 8 38.70 36.20 20.02
C VAL A 8 37.41 35.46 20.37
N LEU A 9 36.71 35.86 21.45
CA LEU A 9 35.45 35.25 21.83
C LEU A 9 34.36 35.45 20.75
N LEU A 10 34.24 36.65 20.20
CA LEU A 10 33.31 36.94 19.10
C LEU A 10 33.62 36.12 17.84
N ALA A 11 34.90 35.97 17.50
CA ALA A 11 35.32 35.13 16.38
C ALA A 11 34.97 33.65 16.59
N LEU A 12 35.18 33.12 17.81
CA LEU A 12 34.82 31.74 18.16
C LEU A 12 33.30 31.51 18.12
N ILE A 13 32.51 32.47 18.62
CA ILE A 13 31.04 32.43 18.50
C ILE A 13 30.63 32.45 17.03
N GLY A 14 31.22 33.33 16.22
CA GLY A 14 30.97 33.43 14.79
C GLY A 14 31.28 32.12 14.04
N LEU A 15 32.43 31.51 14.33
CA LEU A 15 32.81 30.20 13.77
C LEU A 15 31.84 29.09 14.22
N GLY A 16 31.41 29.11 15.48
CA GLY A 16 30.42 28.16 16.00
C GLY A 16 29.06 28.28 15.30
N LEU A 17 28.56 29.51 15.12
CA LEU A 17 27.32 29.78 14.39
C LEU A 17 27.42 29.39 12.91
N ALA A 18 28.55 29.66 12.25
CA ALA A 18 28.79 29.24 10.88
C ALA A 18 28.81 27.70 10.76
N GLY A 19 29.46 27.01 11.70
CA GLY A 19 29.46 25.55 11.76
C GLY A 19 28.04 24.97 11.93
N LEU A 20 27.23 25.55 12.81
CA LEU A 20 25.83 25.14 12.99
C LEU A 20 24.98 25.39 11.74
N ALA A 21 25.18 26.51 11.05
CA ALA A 21 24.49 26.82 9.80
C ALA A 21 24.85 25.82 8.69
N LEU A 22 26.14 25.45 8.55
CA LEU A 22 26.58 24.44 7.60
C LEU A 22 26.01 23.05 7.93
N LEU A 23 25.98 22.68 9.21
CA LEU A 23 25.36 21.42 9.66
C LEU A 23 23.86 21.40 9.32
N ALA A 24 23.14 22.48 9.62
CA ALA A 24 21.71 22.60 9.32
C ALA A 24 21.45 22.52 7.80
N ALA A 25 22.25 23.22 7.00
CA ALA A 25 22.18 23.15 5.54
C ALA A 25 22.44 21.73 5.02
N GLY A 26 23.42 21.04 5.60
CA GLY A 26 23.70 19.63 5.30
C GLY A 26 22.53 18.70 5.61
N LEU A 27 21.90 18.85 6.78
CA LEU A 27 20.71 18.07 7.16
C LEU A 27 19.51 18.35 6.26
N VAL A 28 19.29 19.62 5.89
CA VAL A 28 18.23 20.02 4.94
C VAL A 28 18.47 19.39 3.57
N TRP A 29 19.70 19.47 3.06
CA TRP A 29 20.07 18.85 1.78
C TRP A 29 19.86 17.33 1.83
N GLN A 30 20.34 16.65 2.88
CA GLN A 30 20.14 15.22 3.06
C GLN A 30 18.66 14.86 3.14
N ARG A 31 17.82 15.65 3.82
CA ARG A 31 16.37 15.38 3.91
C ARG A 31 15.69 15.45 2.55
N ILE A 32 16.04 16.44 1.73
CA ILE A 32 15.53 16.58 0.36
C ILE A 32 16.00 15.42 -0.51
N ASP A 33 17.30 15.12 -0.46
CA ASP A 33 17.93 14.06 -1.25
C ASP A 33 17.35 12.68 -0.89
N GLN A 34 17.26 12.36 0.40
CA GLN A 34 16.66 11.13 0.91
C GLN A 34 15.18 10.98 0.52
N TYR A 35 14.43 12.08 0.44
CA TYR A 35 13.05 12.05 -0.04
C TYR A 35 12.96 11.77 -1.54
N ARG A 36 13.82 12.41 -2.35
CA ARG A 36 13.92 12.20 -3.81
C ARG A 36 14.36 10.77 -4.14
N TRP A 37 15.34 10.23 -3.41
CA TRP A 37 15.79 8.85 -3.60
C TRP A 37 14.66 7.82 -3.37
N ARG A 38 13.75 8.09 -2.43
CA ARG A 38 12.56 7.26 -2.16
C ARG A 38 11.39 7.51 -3.12
N THR A 39 11.35 8.68 -3.75
CA THR A 39 10.32 9.13 -4.68
C THR A 39 10.94 9.18 -6.08
N ARG A 40 11.04 8.02 -6.75
CA ARG A 40 11.83 7.85 -7.99
C ARG A 40 11.12 8.38 -9.24
N PHE A 41 10.46 9.52 -9.13
CA PHE A 41 9.83 10.23 -10.24
C PHE A 41 9.92 11.75 -10.04
N ASP A 42 9.75 12.50 -11.11
CA ASP A 42 9.74 13.97 -11.04
C ASP A 42 8.41 14.48 -10.48
N VAL A 43 8.43 14.89 -9.21
CA VAL A 43 7.28 15.49 -8.50
C VAL A 43 6.78 16.80 -9.12
N ARG A 44 7.44 17.34 -10.14
CA ARG A 44 7.00 18.55 -10.86
C ARG A 44 6.18 18.24 -12.10
N ARG A 45 6.06 16.97 -12.48
CA ARG A 45 5.20 16.55 -13.57
C ARG A 45 3.74 16.69 -13.16
N ASP A 46 2.90 16.89 -14.15
CA ASP A 46 1.46 16.87 -13.97
C ASP A 46 1.01 15.43 -13.71
N ALA A 47 0.09 15.25 -12.75
CA ALA A 47 -0.54 13.95 -12.56
C ALA A 47 -1.46 13.70 -13.76
N ASP A 48 -1.25 12.58 -14.44
CA ASP A 48 -2.19 12.12 -15.44
C ASP A 48 -3.39 11.50 -14.74
N LEU A 49 -4.59 11.87 -15.18
CA LEU A 49 -5.74 11.03 -14.91
C LEU A 49 -5.44 9.68 -15.57
N PRO A 50 -5.40 8.57 -14.83
CA PRO A 50 -5.26 7.28 -15.45
C PRO A 50 -6.28 7.17 -16.57
N ARG A 51 -5.85 6.80 -17.78
CA ARG A 51 -6.75 6.52 -18.91
C ARG A 51 -7.57 5.29 -18.56
N SER A 52 -8.55 5.47 -17.68
CA SER A 52 -9.64 4.55 -17.46
C SER A 52 -10.52 4.64 -18.69
N ASP A 53 -10.80 3.50 -19.30
CA ASP A 53 -11.76 3.39 -20.40
C ASP A 53 -13.20 3.77 -19.97
N ARG A 54 -13.40 4.09 -18.68
CA ARG A 54 -14.70 4.33 -18.03
C ARG A 54 -14.71 5.59 -17.15
N VAL A 55 -14.12 6.69 -17.62
CA VAL A 55 -14.44 8.02 -17.09
C VAL A 55 -15.88 8.35 -17.47
N VAL A 56 -16.78 8.48 -16.49
CA VAL A 56 -18.22 8.69 -16.75
C VAL A 56 -18.53 10.17 -16.90
N ARG A 57 -17.80 11.05 -16.22
CA ARG A 57 -17.98 12.50 -16.35
C ARG A 57 -16.72 13.26 -15.96
N THR A 58 -16.42 14.29 -16.73
CA THR A 58 -15.41 15.31 -16.43
C THR A 58 -16.10 16.66 -16.43
N GLN A 59 -15.99 17.42 -15.35
CA GLN A 59 -16.67 18.70 -15.17
C GLN A 59 -15.69 19.78 -14.73
N ALA A 60 -15.57 20.85 -15.51
CA ALA A 60 -14.87 22.05 -15.08
C ALA A 60 -15.66 22.79 -13.99
N LEU A 61 -14.95 23.26 -12.97
CA LEU A 61 -15.45 23.98 -11.81
C LEU A 61 -14.65 25.26 -11.62
N SER A 62 -15.32 26.31 -11.14
CA SER A 62 -14.65 27.55 -10.72
C SER A 62 -14.24 27.46 -9.26
N LEU A 63 -12.97 27.71 -8.98
CA LEU A 63 -12.42 27.83 -7.64
C LEU A 63 -12.48 29.30 -7.21
N GLY A 64 -13.42 29.61 -6.32
CA GLY A 64 -13.54 30.92 -5.69
C GLY A 64 -12.68 31.05 -4.43
N PRO A 65 -12.61 32.27 -3.85
CA PRO A 65 -11.84 32.52 -2.62
C PRO A 65 -12.35 31.74 -1.40
N GLU A 66 -13.62 31.36 -1.42
CA GLU A 66 -14.31 30.61 -0.36
C GLU A 66 -14.41 29.10 -0.66
N GLY A 67 -13.83 28.63 -1.78
CA GLY A 67 -13.86 27.25 -2.22
C GLY A 67 -14.64 27.01 -3.53
N LEU A 68 -15.24 25.83 -3.66
CA LEU A 68 -15.84 25.30 -4.90
C LEU A 68 -17.34 25.14 -4.73
N GLN A 69 -18.11 25.46 -5.76
CA GLN A 69 -19.51 25.07 -5.86
C GLN A 69 -19.61 23.81 -6.72
N LEU A 70 -20.15 22.74 -6.16
CA LEU A 70 -20.35 21.52 -6.93
C LEU A 70 -21.64 21.54 -7.76
N PRO A 71 -21.64 20.88 -8.93
CA PRO A 71 -22.86 20.57 -9.66
C PRO A 71 -23.66 19.48 -8.92
N THR A 72 -24.92 19.33 -9.30
CA THR A 72 -25.69 18.14 -8.99
C THR A 72 -25.06 16.93 -9.69
N ILE A 73 -24.82 15.86 -8.92
CA ILE A 73 -24.37 14.56 -9.42
C ILE A 73 -25.56 13.61 -9.36
N ASP A 74 -26.12 13.32 -10.53
CA ASP A 74 -27.33 12.54 -10.79
C ASP A 74 -27.04 11.13 -11.33
N GLN A 75 -25.77 10.84 -11.59
CA GLN A 75 -25.28 9.56 -12.11
C GLN A 75 -24.51 8.75 -11.04
N PRO A 76 -24.62 7.41 -11.04
CA PRO A 76 -23.76 6.56 -10.23
C PRO A 76 -22.28 6.74 -10.56
N PHE A 77 -21.42 6.73 -9.54
CA PHE A 77 -19.96 6.80 -9.70
C PHE A 77 -19.26 5.87 -8.70
N GLY A 78 -18.08 5.39 -9.07
CA GLY A 78 -17.21 4.60 -8.20
C GLY A 78 -16.36 5.51 -7.34
N SER A 79 -15.61 6.39 -7.99
CA SER A 79 -14.68 7.34 -7.36
C SER A 79 -14.81 8.73 -7.95
N ALA A 80 -14.44 9.73 -7.15
CA ALA A 80 -14.39 11.12 -7.55
C ALA A 80 -12.99 11.69 -7.25
N PHE A 81 -12.37 12.31 -8.26
CA PHE A 81 -11.08 12.96 -8.14
C PHE A 81 -11.17 14.41 -8.61
N LEU A 82 -10.73 15.34 -7.77
CA LEU A 82 -10.65 16.76 -8.08
C LEU A 82 -9.23 17.09 -8.55
N GLU A 83 -9.09 17.43 -9.82
CA GLU A 83 -7.86 17.94 -10.41
C GLU A 83 -7.65 19.40 -10.01
N LEU A 84 -6.47 19.69 -9.45
CA LEU A 84 -6.02 21.02 -9.05
C LEU A 84 -4.59 21.23 -9.53
N ARG A 85 -4.26 22.44 -9.98
CA ARG A 85 -2.87 22.84 -10.23
C ARG A 85 -2.28 23.39 -8.95
N VAL A 86 -1.16 22.83 -8.52
CA VAL A 86 -0.57 23.15 -7.21
C VAL A 86 0.91 23.45 -7.30
N ARG A 87 1.42 24.15 -6.29
CA ARG A 87 2.84 24.46 -6.12
C ARG A 87 3.22 24.48 -4.65
N ALA A 88 4.14 23.61 -4.27
CA ALA A 88 4.71 23.55 -2.93
C ALA A 88 5.47 24.84 -2.58
N THR A 89 5.36 25.24 -1.32
CA THR A 89 6.17 26.34 -0.76
C THR A 89 7.59 25.87 -0.47
N ALA A 90 8.48 26.78 -0.07
CA ALA A 90 9.81 26.42 0.40
C ALA A 90 9.76 25.44 1.59
N ALA A 91 8.82 25.65 2.52
CA ALA A 91 8.59 24.72 3.63
C ALA A 91 7.99 23.37 3.15
N GLY A 92 7.20 23.39 2.09
CA GLY A 92 6.68 22.19 1.40
C GLY A 92 7.75 21.36 0.67
N LEU A 93 9.00 21.82 0.60
CA LEU A 93 10.15 21.00 0.20
C LEU A 93 10.64 20.09 1.34
N LEU A 94 10.36 20.47 2.59
CA LEU A 94 10.88 19.79 3.78
C LEU A 94 9.80 19.01 4.54
N ALA A 95 8.55 19.47 4.51
CA ALA A 95 7.43 18.79 5.13
C ALA A 95 6.34 18.49 4.10
N ASP A 96 5.54 17.47 4.38
CA ASP A 96 4.54 16.94 3.44
C ASP A 96 3.42 17.99 3.24
N PRO A 97 3.29 18.59 2.04
CA PRO A 97 2.21 19.52 1.75
C PRO A 97 0.87 18.79 1.69
N TRP A 98 -0.22 19.52 1.93
CA TRP A 98 -1.56 18.92 1.94
C TRP A 98 -2.64 19.84 1.38
N ILE A 99 -3.72 19.20 0.94
CA ILE A 99 -4.97 19.79 0.46
C ILE A 99 -6.09 19.17 1.29
N GLU A 100 -6.97 20.00 1.81
CA GLU A 100 -8.14 19.60 2.56
C GLU A 100 -9.39 20.14 1.89
N LEU A 101 -10.36 19.26 1.68
CA LEU A 101 -11.69 19.59 1.19
C LEU A 101 -12.68 19.36 2.33
N GLU A 102 -13.52 20.34 2.60
CA GLU A 102 -14.50 20.33 3.68
C GLU A 102 -15.88 20.66 3.11
N GLY A 103 -16.87 19.82 3.42
CA GLY A 103 -18.28 20.00 3.12
C GLY A 103 -19.10 19.96 4.41
N GLU A 104 -20.42 19.87 4.30
CA GLU A 104 -21.30 19.78 5.47
C GLU A 104 -21.04 18.48 6.25
N GLY A 105 -20.43 18.58 7.43
CA GLY A 105 -20.23 17.43 8.34
C GLY A 105 -19.14 16.43 7.92
N ALA A 106 -18.45 16.65 6.80
CA ALA A 106 -17.40 15.76 6.30
C ALA A 106 -16.17 16.55 5.83
N ARG A 107 -14.99 15.96 6.04
CA ARG A 107 -13.71 16.52 5.60
C ARG A 107 -12.81 15.40 5.10
N VAL A 108 -12.05 15.70 4.05
CA VAL A 108 -11.03 14.82 3.50
C VAL A 108 -9.74 15.60 3.37
N ARG A 109 -8.62 15.00 3.78
CA ARG A 109 -7.29 15.61 3.66
C ARG A 109 -6.40 14.67 2.88
N GLN A 110 -5.81 15.14 1.79
CA GLN A 110 -4.81 14.40 1.03
C GLN A 110 -3.47 15.11 1.10
N TYR A 111 -2.42 14.37 1.43
CA TYR A 111 -1.05 14.87 1.35
C TYR A 111 -0.49 14.63 -0.05
N VAL A 112 0.33 15.55 -0.53
CA VAL A 112 1.00 15.49 -1.84
C VAL A 112 2.51 15.47 -1.65
N GLU A 113 3.27 15.21 -2.72
CA GLU A 113 4.71 15.03 -2.62
C GLU A 113 5.44 16.31 -2.17
N ARG A 114 6.56 16.16 -1.45
CA ARG A 114 7.41 17.31 -1.11
C ARG A 114 7.97 17.94 -2.39
N GLY A 115 7.80 19.25 -2.53
CA GLY A 115 8.17 19.95 -3.75
C GLY A 115 7.23 19.75 -4.94
N ALA A 116 6.02 19.22 -4.72
CA ALA A 116 5.01 19.06 -5.75
C ALA A 116 4.78 20.35 -6.55
N ARG A 117 4.73 20.22 -7.87
CA ARG A 117 4.36 21.29 -8.80
C ARG A 117 3.57 20.69 -9.95
N GLY A 118 2.54 21.39 -10.42
CA GLY A 118 1.70 20.93 -11.53
C GLY A 118 0.37 20.35 -11.05
N ARG A 119 -0.29 19.58 -11.91
CA ARG A 119 -1.62 19.00 -11.65
C ARG A 119 -1.57 17.87 -10.62
N ARG A 120 -2.57 17.82 -9.74
CA ARG A 120 -2.78 16.77 -8.74
C ARG A 120 -4.24 16.39 -8.66
N LEU A 121 -4.48 15.09 -8.50
CA LEU A 121 -5.81 14.50 -8.35
C LEU A 121 -6.06 14.25 -6.86
N VAL A 122 -6.93 15.07 -6.28
CA VAL A 122 -7.36 14.96 -4.88
C VAL A 122 -8.56 14.02 -4.82
N ASN A 123 -8.45 12.94 -4.07
CA ASN A 123 -9.54 12.01 -3.86
C ASN A 123 -10.66 12.70 -3.06
N ALA A 124 -11.80 12.91 -3.72
CA ALA A 124 -12.98 13.56 -3.16
C ALA A 124 -14.14 12.56 -2.98
N THR A 125 -13.89 11.26 -3.13
CA THR A 125 -14.92 10.22 -3.14
C THR A 125 -15.73 10.20 -1.85
N ALA A 126 -15.08 10.18 -0.69
CA ALA A 126 -15.75 10.15 0.61
C ALA A 126 -16.59 11.41 0.84
N LEU A 127 -16.05 12.58 0.48
CA LEU A 127 -16.74 13.86 0.63
C LEU A 127 -17.99 13.94 -0.25
N LEU A 128 -17.87 13.54 -1.52
CA LEU A 128 -19.00 13.55 -2.45
C LEU A 128 -20.13 12.61 -2.02
N ARG A 129 -19.79 11.43 -1.50
CA ARG A 129 -20.78 10.48 -0.96
C ARG A 129 -21.47 11.00 0.30
N ALA A 130 -20.77 11.76 1.15
CA ALA A 130 -21.33 12.29 2.39
C ALA A 130 -22.29 13.48 2.16
N ASN A 131 -22.06 14.27 1.11
CA ASN A 131 -22.74 15.57 0.94
C ASN A 131 -23.82 15.61 -0.16
N GLY A 132 -23.94 14.60 -1.02
CA GLY A 132 -25.02 14.54 -2.01
C GLY A 132 -24.97 15.64 -3.08
N ALA A 133 -26.14 16.12 -3.53
CA ALA A 133 -26.29 17.03 -4.67
C ALA A 133 -25.94 18.49 -4.33
N ALA A 134 -25.00 19.05 -5.09
CA ALA A 134 -24.62 20.47 -5.13
C ALA A 134 -24.13 21.14 -3.81
N PRO A 135 -23.29 20.48 -2.98
CA PRO A 135 -22.73 21.13 -1.80
C PRO A 135 -21.67 22.18 -2.18
N ARG A 136 -21.52 23.18 -1.31
CA ARG A 136 -20.37 24.08 -1.32
C ARG A 136 -19.23 23.43 -0.56
N TRP A 137 -18.07 23.31 -1.19
CA TRP A 137 -16.86 22.78 -0.58
C TRP A 137 -15.88 23.89 -0.27
N ARG A 138 -15.37 23.93 0.96
CA ARG A 138 -14.23 24.76 1.32
C ARG A 138 -12.94 24.03 0.96
N LEU A 139 -11.99 24.75 0.39
CA LEU A 139 -10.66 24.25 0.07
C LEU A 139 -9.64 24.92 0.97
N ARG A 140 -8.83 24.13 1.66
CA ARG A 140 -7.71 24.59 2.48
C ARG A 140 -6.43 23.91 2.05
N THR A 141 -5.31 24.60 2.18
CA THR A 141 -3.99 24.04 1.89
C THR A 141 -3.00 24.35 3.00
N GLY A 142 -1.99 23.50 3.13
CA GLY A 142 -0.84 23.75 3.98
C GLY A 142 0.46 23.41 3.25
N LEU A 143 1.44 24.30 3.37
CA LEU A 143 2.74 24.21 2.69
C LEU A 143 2.63 24.14 1.16
N LEU A 144 1.48 24.57 0.62
CA LEU A 144 1.10 24.44 -0.78
C LEU A 144 0.22 25.63 -1.20
N HIS A 145 0.42 26.11 -2.42
CA HIS A 145 -0.48 27.02 -3.11
C HIS A 145 -1.26 26.25 -4.18
N VAL A 146 -2.54 26.60 -4.37
CA VAL A 146 -3.29 26.24 -5.58
C VAL A 146 -3.13 27.39 -6.57
N ASP A 147 -2.63 27.07 -7.76
CA ASP A 147 -2.43 28.04 -8.83
C ASP A 147 -3.67 28.05 -9.74
N GLY A 148 -4.23 29.24 -10.01
CA GLY A 148 -5.39 29.41 -10.90
C GLY A 148 -6.75 29.39 -10.19
N ALA A 149 -7.81 29.61 -10.98
CA ALA A 149 -9.20 29.68 -10.52
C ALA A 149 -10.06 28.53 -11.09
N GLU A 150 -9.42 27.49 -11.60
CA GLU A 150 -10.08 26.35 -12.26
C GLU A 150 -9.73 25.05 -11.53
N ALA A 151 -10.74 24.19 -11.39
CA ALA A 151 -10.59 22.82 -10.94
C ALA A 151 -11.39 21.91 -11.88
N VAL A 152 -11.02 20.64 -11.98
CA VAL A 152 -11.76 19.68 -12.81
C VAL A 152 -12.16 18.49 -11.96
N LEU A 153 -13.46 18.20 -11.88
CA LEU A 153 -13.98 17.02 -11.20
C LEU A 153 -14.10 15.87 -12.18
N HIS A 154 -13.40 14.78 -11.89
CA HIS A 154 -13.47 13.52 -12.63
C HIS A 154 -14.26 12.49 -11.83
N LEU A 155 -15.31 11.95 -12.44
CA LEU A 155 -16.09 10.84 -11.92
C LEU A 155 -15.75 9.57 -12.70
N LEU A 156 -15.22 8.57 -12.00
CA LEU A 156 -14.91 7.26 -12.56
C LEU A 156 -16.09 6.32 -12.38
N ALA A 157 -16.23 5.36 -13.30
CA ALA A 157 -17.34 4.41 -13.27
C ALA A 157 -17.34 3.59 -11.99
N PRO A 158 -18.54 3.26 -11.47
CA PRO A 158 -18.65 2.30 -10.38
C PRO A 158 -18.17 0.93 -10.84
N SER A 159 -17.82 0.09 -9.86
CA SER A 159 -17.72 -1.35 -10.06
C SER A 159 -19.05 -1.88 -10.61
N THR A 160 -18.97 -2.81 -11.57
CA THR A 160 -20.13 -3.53 -12.10
C THR A 160 -20.72 -4.49 -11.06
N VAL A 161 -19.93 -4.88 -10.07
CA VAL A 161 -20.39 -5.59 -8.88
C VAL A 161 -20.84 -4.56 -7.83
N ALA A 162 -22.08 -4.08 -7.96
CA ALA A 162 -22.64 -3.08 -7.06
C ALA A 162 -22.98 -3.62 -5.65
N ASP A 163 -23.24 -4.91 -5.52
CA ASP A 163 -23.70 -5.52 -4.25
C ASP A 163 -22.60 -5.47 -3.17
N PRO A 164 -22.78 -4.73 -2.07
CA PRO A 164 -21.80 -4.69 -0.98
C PRO A 164 -21.54 -6.07 -0.35
N ASP A 165 -22.51 -6.99 -0.41
CA ASP A 165 -22.43 -8.36 0.13
C ASP A 165 -21.98 -9.39 -0.92
N ALA A 166 -21.52 -8.95 -2.09
CA ALA A 166 -20.98 -9.87 -3.09
C ALA A 166 -19.79 -10.67 -2.52
N ARG A 167 -19.77 -11.98 -2.82
CA ARG A 167 -18.73 -12.90 -2.35
C ARG A 167 -17.38 -12.42 -2.86
N THR A 168 -16.51 -12.15 -1.90
CA THR A 168 -15.19 -11.57 -2.12
C THR A 168 -14.13 -12.57 -1.68
N LEU A 169 -13.21 -12.91 -2.58
CA LEU A 169 -12.04 -13.72 -2.28
C LEU A 169 -10.81 -12.81 -2.30
N VAL A 170 -10.17 -12.64 -1.15
CA VAL A 170 -8.91 -11.89 -1.02
C VAL A 170 -7.77 -12.91 -1.07
N ILE A 171 -6.90 -12.78 -2.07
CA ILE A 171 -5.67 -13.58 -2.20
C ILE A 171 -4.49 -12.71 -1.78
N ALA A 172 -3.91 -13.02 -0.62
CA ALA A 172 -2.75 -12.35 -0.05
C ALA A 172 -1.47 -13.17 -0.32
N PRO A 173 -0.49 -12.66 -1.07
CA PRO A 173 0.78 -13.37 -1.28
C PRO A 173 1.47 -13.75 0.03
N HIS A 174 1.59 -12.82 0.98
CA HIS A 174 2.25 -13.00 2.26
C HIS A 174 1.31 -12.79 3.46
N PRO A 175 1.69 -13.30 4.64
CA PRO A 175 1.04 -12.95 5.89
C PRO A 175 1.23 -11.47 6.25
N ASP A 176 0.18 -10.67 6.07
CA ASP A 176 -0.02 -9.23 6.36
C ASP A 176 -0.68 -8.48 5.18
N ASP A 177 -0.49 -8.95 3.95
CA ASP A 177 -0.87 -8.23 2.73
C ASP A 177 -2.36 -7.85 2.67
N ALA A 178 -3.25 -8.71 3.17
CA ALA A 178 -4.69 -8.47 3.21
C ALA A 178 -5.02 -7.31 4.16
N GLU A 179 -4.39 -7.29 5.34
CA GLU A 179 -4.53 -6.25 6.35
C GLU A 179 -3.94 -4.91 5.89
N LEU A 180 -2.87 -4.96 5.10
CA LEU A 180 -2.19 -3.78 4.59
C LEU A 180 -3.01 -3.05 3.51
N ALA A 181 -3.56 -3.77 2.52
CA ALA A 181 -4.14 -3.14 1.33
C ALA A 181 -5.60 -3.49 1.01
N ALA A 182 -6.21 -4.48 1.67
CA ALA A 182 -7.55 -4.95 1.34
C ALA A 182 -8.52 -4.98 2.54
N TRP A 183 -8.21 -4.28 3.63
CA TRP A 183 -8.98 -4.36 4.88
C TRP A 183 -10.45 -3.93 4.74
N SER A 184 -10.73 -2.97 3.86
CA SER A 184 -12.09 -2.52 3.54
C SER A 184 -12.93 -3.60 2.86
N LEU A 185 -12.29 -4.57 2.20
CA LEU A 185 -12.91 -5.77 1.65
C LEU A 185 -12.93 -6.92 2.67
N VAL A 186 -11.84 -7.11 3.43
CA VAL A 186 -11.75 -8.09 4.53
C VAL A 186 -12.85 -7.87 5.57
N SER A 187 -13.20 -6.61 5.85
CA SER A 187 -14.25 -6.24 6.82
C SER A 187 -15.68 -6.44 6.32
N ARG A 188 -15.89 -6.99 5.12
CA ARG A 188 -17.22 -7.28 4.58
C ARG A 188 -17.71 -8.66 5.02
N ARG A 189 -19.04 -8.84 5.02
CA ARG A 189 -19.69 -10.05 5.55
C ARG A 189 -19.39 -11.32 4.76
N GLN A 190 -19.27 -11.22 3.43
CA GLN A 190 -19.06 -12.37 2.54
C GLN A 190 -17.64 -12.40 1.99
N THR A 191 -16.65 -12.37 2.89
CA THR A 191 -15.23 -12.38 2.52
C THR A 191 -14.54 -13.68 2.94
N TRP A 192 -13.74 -14.20 2.03
CA TRP A 192 -12.75 -15.25 2.23
C TRP A 192 -11.36 -14.64 2.11
N VAL A 193 -10.46 -15.00 3.00
CA VAL A 193 -9.06 -14.55 2.96
C VAL A 193 -8.16 -15.77 2.83
N VAL A 194 -7.36 -15.77 1.78
CA VAL A 194 -6.43 -16.85 1.48
C VAL A 194 -5.04 -16.26 1.36
N THR A 195 -4.16 -16.67 2.26
CA THR A 195 -2.74 -16.35 2.18
C THR A 195 -2.02 -17.43 1.38
N VAL A 196 -1.17 -17.05 0.42
CA VAL A 196 -0.48 -17.98 -0.48
C VAL A 196 0.73 -18.59 0.21
N THR A 197 1.57 -17.77 0.83
CA THR A 197 2.83 -18.22 1.44
C THR A 197 2.79 -18.26 2.96
N GLN A 198 3.69 -19.04 3.57
CA GLN A 198 3.85 -19.10 5.03
C GLN A 198 4.72 -17.97 5.60
N GLY A 199 5.35 -17.14 4.74
CA GLY A 199 6.14 -15.98 5.17
C GLY A 199 7.49 -16.31 5.79
N ASP A 200 8.12 -17.40 5.35
CA ASP A 200 9.35 -17.99 5.88
C ASP A 200 10.66 -17.40 5.33
N ALA A 201 10.59 -16.26 4.62
CA ALA A 201 11.74 -15.59 4.03
C ALA A 201 11.91 -14.12 4.48
N GLY A 202 12.82 -13.42 3.82
CA GLY A 202 13.12 -12.01 4.08
C GLY A 202 13.99 -11.78 5.32
N PRO A 203 13.99 -10.57 5.91
CA PRO A 203 14.82 -10.26 7.07
C PRO A 203 14.58 -11.20 8.25
N ASN A 204 15.68 -11.69 8.84
CA ASN A 204 15.65 -12.59 9.99
C ASN A 204 15.39 -11.80 11.30
N ALA A 205 14.12 -11.45 11.53
CA ALA A 205 13.69 -10.64 12.67
C ALA A 205 14.02 -11.27 14.04
N TYR A 206 14.10 -12.60 14.13
CA TYR A 206 14.36 -13.33 15.37
C TYR A 206 15.80 -13.84 15.49
N GLY A 207 16.67 -13.51 14.54
CA GLY A 207 18.01 -14.11 14.44
C GLY A 207 18.92 -13.88 15.64
N THR A 208 18.63 -12.90 16.49
CA THR A 208 19.38 -12.69 17.74
C THR A 208 18.96 -13.64 18.88
N HIS A 209 17.83 -14.34 18.74
CA HIS A 209 17.25 -15.23 19.75
C HIS A 209 17.56 -16.71 19.52
N PHE A 210 18.17 -17.06 18.39
CA PHE A 210 18.44 -18.45 18.00
C PHE A 210 19.90 -18.58 17.54
N ASP A 211 20.55 -19.68 17.92
CA ASP A 211 21.89 -20.02 17.41
C ASP A 211 21.82 -20.60 15.99
N ASP A 212 20.74 -21.34 15.68
CA ASP A 212 20.45 -21.90 14.36
C ASP A 212 19.52 -20.97 13.56
N PRO A 213 19.97 -20.44 12.40
CA PRO A 213 19.12 -19.66 11.50
C PRO A 213 17.85 -20.41 11.05
N VAL A 214 17.90 -21.73 10.88
CA VAL A 214 16.75 -22.52 10.45
C VAL A 214 15.64 -22.49 11.50
N GLU A 215 15.98 -22.61 12.79
CA GLU A 215 15.03 -22.48 13.89
C GLU A 215 14.41 -21.08 13.97
N SER A 216 15.21 -20.05 13.68
CA SER A 216 14.73 -18.66 13.62
C SER A 216 13.68 -18.45 12.52
N TYR A 217 13.96 -18.93 11.30
CA TYR A 217 13.00 -18.84 10.20
C TYR A 217 11.78 -19.75 10.42
N ARG A 218 11.94 -20.91 11.07
CA ARG A 218 10.81 -21.79 11.41
C ARG A 218 9.88 -21.12 12.41
N THR A 219 10.45 -20.42 13.39
CA THR A 219 9.69 -19.61 14.35
C THR A 219 8.98 -18.46 13.65
N LYS A 220 9.67 -17.75 12.75
CA LYS A 220 9.08 -16.69 11.92
C LYS A 220 7.86 -17.19 11.14
N ALA A 221 8.04 -18.28 10.39
CA ALA A 221 6.96 -18.90 9.59
C ALA A 221 5.76 -19.28 10.47
N GLY A 222 6.01 -19.94 11.60
CA GLY A 222 4.95 -20.34 12.53
C GLY A 222 4.13 -19.17 13.07
N ILE A 223 4.79 -18.07 13.46
CA ILE A 223 4.14 -16.86 13.96
C ILE A 223 3.35 -16.18 12.83
N ARG A 224 3.95 -15.99 11.65
CA ARG A 224 3.28 -15.34 10.51
C ARG A 224 2.09 -16.13 10.00
N VAL A 225 2.16 -17.45 10.01
CA VAL A 225 1.00 -18.32 9.74
C VAL A 225 -0.09 -18.09 10.78
N TRP A 226 0.26 -18.08 12.07
CA TRP A 226 -0.71 -17.80 13.12
C TRP A 226 -1.37 -16.44 12.92
N ASP A 227 -0.58 -15.41 12.58
CA ASP A 227 -1.05 -14.05 12.28
C ASP A 227 -2.07 -14.06 11.14
N SER A 228 -1.74 -14.68 9.99
CA SER A 228 -2.64 -14.76 8.82
C SER A 228 -3.98 -15.46 9.11
N LEU A 229 -3.98 -16.45 10.01
CA LEU A 229 -5.19 -17.19 10.37
C LEU A 229 -6.05 -16.47 11.41
N ASN A 230 -5.48 -15.58 12.22
CA ASN A 230 -6.15 -15.03 13.40
C ASN A 230 -6.44 -13.53 13.31
N ILE A 231 -5.57 -12.72 12.73
CA ILE A 231 -5.71 -11.26 12.76
C ILE A 231 -6.93 -10.80 11.95
N VAL A 232 -7.18 -11.39 10.78
CA VAL A 232 -8.37 -11.08 9.94
C VAL A 232 -9.69 -11.36 10.64
N ARG A 233 -9.71 -12.18 11.70
CA ARG A 233 -10.93 -12.42 12.51
C ARG A 233 -11.35 -11.17 13.29
N MET A 234 -10.45 -10.21 13.52
CA MET A 234 -10.78 -8.91 14.10
C MET A 234 -11.73 -8.10 13.21
N ALA A 235 -11.72 -8.35 11.89
CA ALA A 235 -12.67 -7.82 10.92
C ALA A 235 -13.98 -8.63 10.86
N GLY A 236 -14.09 -9.73 11.62
CA GLY A 236 -15.27 -10.61 11.65
C GLY A 236 -15.24 -11.73 10.62
N VAL A 237 -14.11 -11.97 9.94
CA VAL A 237 -13.96 -13.10 9.02
C VAL A 237 -14.12 -14.42 9.80
N ARG A 238 -14.98 -15.30 9.30
CA ARG A 238 -15.24 -16.60 9.93
C ARG A 238 -14.08 -17.55 9.69
N LEU A 239 -13.83 -18.45 10.65
CA LEU A 239 -12.75 -19.45 10.54
C LEU A 239 -12.88 -20.31 9.29
N ASP A 240 -14.09 -20.73 8.92
CA ASP A 240 -14.39 -21.47 7.69
C ASP A 240 -14.30 -20.62 6.41
N ARG A 241 -13.58 -19.50 6.45
CA ARG A 241 -13.34 -18.58 5.33
C ARG A 241 -11.89 -18.08 5.29
N ILE A 242 -11.01 -18.69 6.07
CA ILE A 242 -9.61 -18.30 6.20
C ILE A 242 -8.72 -19.49 5.87
N ALA A 243 -7.70 -19.29 5.04
CA ALA A 243 -6.70 -20.31 4.76
C ALA A 243 -5.31 -19.71 4.56
N ASN A 244 -4.27 -20.48 4.86
CA ASN A 244 -2.90 -20.23 4.42
C ASN A 244 -2.40 -21.44 3.63
N LEU A 245 -2.20 -21.31 2.32
CA LEU A 245 -1.82 -22.42 1.44
C LEU A 245 -0.41 -22.97 1.72
N GLY A 246 0.40 -22.24 2.49
CA GLY A 246 1.66 -22.69 3.04
C GLY A 246 2.81 -22.71 2.04
N TYR A 247 2.66 -22.18 0.82
CA TYR A 247 3.78 -22.13 -0.15
C TYR A 247 4.96 -21.33 0.42
N PHE A 248 6.16 -21.56 -0.10
CA PHE A 248 7.36 -20.94 0.44
C PHE A 248 7.56 -19.53 -0.13
N ASP A 249 7.78 -18.57 0.76
CA ASP A 249 8.06 -17.18 0.44
C ASP A 249 9.34 -17.09 -0.42
N GLY A 250 9.33 -16.25 -1.45
CA GLY A 250 10.41 -16.07 -2.42
C GLY A 250 10.48 -17.12 -3.55
N THR A 251 9.68 -18.19 -3.49
CA THR A 251 9.85 -19.34 -4.40
C THR A 251 8.84 -19.40 -5.57
N LEU A 252 7.80 -18.56 -5.59
CA LEU A 252 6.71 -18.71 -6.55
C LEU A 252 7.16 -18.50 -8.01
N ALA A 253 8.11 -17.59 -8.23
CA ALA A 253 8.70 -17.38 -9.55
C ALA A 253 9.56 -18.59 -9.99
N ALA A 254 10.24 -19.25 -9.05
CA ALA A 254 10.96 -20.48 -9.33
C ALA A 254 10.01 -21.63 -9.67
N MET A 255 8.89 -21.77 -8.96
CA MET A 255 7.83 -22.73 -9.29
C MET A 255 7.25 -22.47 -10.68
N GLN A 256 6.98 -21.21 -11.04
CA GLN A 256 6.42 -20.87 -12.34
C GLN A 256 7.38 -21.20 -13.49
N ARG A 257 8.69 -20.95 -13.31
CA ARG A 257 9.74 -21.23 -14.30
C ARG A 257 10.09 -22.72 -14.38
N GLY A 258 10.16 -23.40 -13.23
CA GLY A 258 10.57 -24.79 -13.11
C GLY A 258 9.37 -25.71 -12.95
N GLY A 259 9.15 -26.65 -13.88
CA GLY A 259 8.01 -27.58 -13.84
C GLY A 259 8.04 -28.63 -12.72
N GLY A 260 8.83 -28.43 -11.65
CA GLY A 260 9.00 -29.37 -10.55
C GLY A 260 8.85 -28.70 -9.18
N PRO A 261 8.88 -29.49 -8.09
CA PRO A 261 8.75 -28.96 -6.73
C PRO A 261 9.95 -28.10 -6.34
N VAL A 262 9.68 -27.06 -5.53
CA VAL A 262 10.72 -26.22 -4.92
C VAL A 262 10.84 -26.51 -3.41
N GLN A 263 11.95 -26.09 -2.83
CA GLN A 263 12.19 -26.13 -1.38
C GLN A 263 12.19 -24.72 -0.81
N ALA A 264 11.87 -24.61 0.48
CA ALA A 264 11.98 -23.35 1.21
C ALA A 264 13.43 -22.85 1.22
N GLU A 265 13.65 -21.58 0.87
CA GLU A 265 14.98 -20.97 0.74
C GLU A 265 15.81 -21.09 2.04
N PHE A 266 15.18 -20.79 3.19
CA PHE A 266 15.87 -20.76 4.47
C PHE A 266 15.60 -21.95 5.38
N LEU A 267 14.51 -22.70 5.15
CA LEU A 267 14.16 -23.87 5.97
C LEU A 267 14.72 -25.18 5.42
N GLN A 268 15.02 -25.23 4.11
CA GLN A 268 15.36 -26.47 3.39
C GLN A 268 14.29 -27.58 3.53
N GLU A 269 13.08 -27.19 3.93
CA GLU A 269 11.92 -28.07 4.04
C GLU A 269 11.23 -28.19 2.67
N SER A 270 10.68 -29.38 2.40
CA SER A 270 9.94 -29.67 1.15
C SER A 270 8.43 -29.84 1.36
N ASP A 271 7.99 -30.00 2.62
CA ASP A 271 6.57 -30.09 2.97
C ASP A 271 6.15 -28.84 3.75
N PRO A 272 5.22 -28.03 3.22
CA PRO A 272 4.62 -26.94 3.96
C PRO A 272 3.66 -27.51 5.02
N GLY A 273 4.23 -28.02 6.11
CA GLY A 273 3.50 -28.69 7.20
C GLY A 273 2.41 -27.81 7.85
N VAL A 274 2.40 -26.51 7.55
CA VAL A 274 1.39 -25.52 7.93
C VAL A 274 -0.02 -25.89 7.45
N ARG A 275 -0.16 -26.61 6.33
CA ARG A 275 -1.47 -26.94 5.73
C ARG A 275 -2.42 -27.68 6.68
N ARG A 276 -1.89 -28.39 7.68
CA ARG A 276 -2.67 -29.06 8.74
C ARG A 276 -3.51 -28.13 9.61
N HIS A 277 -3.19 -26.83 9.61
CA HIS A 277 -3.90 -25.81 10.38
C HIS A 277 -5.02 -25.12 9.59
N ASN A 278 -5.20 -25.46 8.31
CA ASN A 278 -6.21 -24.85 7.46
C ASN A 278 -7.61 -25.45 7.67
N PRO A 279 -8.63 -24.62 7.92
CA PRO A 279 -10.01 -25.07 8.02
C PRO A 279 -10.69 -25.29 6.65
N ILE A 280 -10.22 -24.64 5.57
CA ILE A 280 -10.86 -24.71 4.23
C ILE A 280 -9.92 -25.04 3.07
N ALA A 281 -8.60 -25.01 3.27
CA ALA A 281 -7.70 -25.31 2.15
C ALA A 281 -7.76 -26.81 1.82
N PRO A 282 -7.59 -27.19 0.53
CA PRO A 282 -7.45 -28.59 0.17
C PRO A 282 -6.31 -29.23 0.97
N GLN A 283 -6.63 -30.21 1.81
CA GLN A 283 -5.63 -31.02 2.50
C GLN A 283 -5.04 -32.03 1.49
N ARG A 284 -4.20 -31.54 0.57
CA ARG A 284 -3.34 -32.42 -0.22
C ARG A 284 -2.14 -32.80 0.65
N THR A 285 -1.90 -34.10 0.79
CA THR A 285 -0.74 -34.65 1.50
C THR A 285 -0.15 -35.81 0.70
N PRO A 286 1.16 -35.76 0.34
CA PRO A 286 2.04 -34.60 0.43
C PRO A 286 1.64 -33.53 -0.61
N ALA A 287 1.69 -32.25 -0.23
CA ALA A 287 1.53 -31.16 -1.16
C ALA A 287 2.90 -30.70 -1.64
N GLU A 288 3.39 -31.30 -2.72
CA GLU A 288 4.59 -30.79 -3.38
C GLU A 288 4.39 -29.32 -3.77
N ALA A 289 5.35 -28.45 -3.41
CA ALA A 289 5.32 -27.02 -3.74
C ALA A 289 5.59 -26.81 -5.24
N THR A 290 4.58 -27.08 -6.07
CA THR A 290 4.63 -26.96 -7.53
C THR A 290 3.69 -25.86 -8.01
N TRP A 291 4.00 -25.27 -9.17
CA TRP A 291 3.15 -24.25 -9.79
C TRP A 291 1.74 -24.76 -10.06
N GLN A 292 1.62 -25.95 -10.66
CA GLN A 292 0.31 -26.55 -10.94
C GLN A 292 -0.46 -26.82 -9.65
N GLY A 293 0.23 -27.22 -8.56
CA GLY A 293 -0.38 -27.36 -7.25
C GLY A 293 -1.01 -26.05 -6.77
N LEU A 294 -0.30 -24.92 -6.90
CA LEU A 294 -0.81 -23.61 -6.48
C LEU A 294 -2.04 -23.20 -7.30
N VAL A 295 -1.97 -23.37 -8.62
CA VAL A 295 -3.10 -23.08 -9.52
C VAL A 295 -4.31 -23.95 -9.19
N ASP A 296 -4.10 -25.26 -8.94
CA ASP A 296 -5.16 -26.18 -8.56
C ASP A 296 -5.82 -25.83 -7.21
N ASP A 297 -5.00 -25.46 -6.22
CA ASP A 297 -5.49 -25.07 -4.88
C ASP A 297 -6.36 -23.80 -4.97
N ILE A 298 -5.92 -22.79 -5.73
CA ILE A 298 -6.73 -21.59 -6.00
C ILE A 298 -7.98 -21.96 -6.81
N ALA A 299 -7.88 -22.84 -7.81
CA ALA A 299 -9.02 -23.28 -8.60
C ALA A 299 -10.08 -24.01 -7.74
N ALA A 300 -9.65 -24.79 -6.73
CA ALA A 300 -10.56 -25.41 -5.77
C ALA A 300 -11.33 -24.35 -4.97
N LEU A 301 -10.63 -23.35 -4.44
CA LEU A 301 -11.24 -22.21 -3.73
C LEU A 301 -12.21 -21.43 -4.61
N LEU A 302 -11.87 -21.19 -5.88
CA LEU A 302 -12.75 -20.50 -6.83
C LEU A 302 -14.04 -21.29 -7.10
N ARG A 303 -13.96 -22.63 -7.19
CA ARG A 303 -15.16 -23.48 -7.37
C ARG A 303 -16.07 -23.48 -6.16
N GLU A 304 -15.49 -23.47 -4.96
CA GLU A 304 -16.21 -23.44 -3.69
C GLU A 304 -16.86 -22.08 -3.44
N VAL A 305 -16.05 -21.01 -3.49
CA VAL A 305 -16.49 -19.66 -3.14
C VAL A 305 -17.33 -19.04 -4.24
N ARG A 306 -17.05 -19.34 -5.51
CA ARG A 306 -17.62 -18.67 -6.70
C ARG A 306 -17.66 -17.14 -6.51
N PRO A 307 -16.51 -16.49 -6.27
CA PRO A 307 -16.49 -15.08 -5.92
C PRO A 307 -16.98 -14.22 -7.10
N GLN A 308 -17.66 -13.11 -6.79
CA GLN A 308 -17.89 -12.05 -7.77
C GLN A 308 -16.78 -10.99 -7.72
N ARG A 309 -16.04 -10.92 -6.61
CA ARG A 309 -14.85 -10.07 -6.47
C ARG A 309 -13.65 -10.91 -6.08
N ILE A 310 -12.55 -10.78 -6.81
CA ILE A 310 -11.27 -11.35 -6.40
C ILE A 310 -10.30 -10.20 -6.17
N ALA A 311 -9.85 -10.01 -4.93
CA ALA A 311 -8.81 -9.04 -4.61
C ALA A 311 -7.43 -9.70 -4.66
N VAL A 312 -6.55 -9.19 -5.51
CA VAL A 312 -5.18 -9.67 -5.74
C VAL A 312 -4.25 -8.45 -5.93
N PRO A 313 -2.93 -8.58 -5.75
CA PRO A 313 -2.01 -7.51 -6.07
C PRO A 313 -2.09 -7.07 -7.55
N HIS A 314 -1.78 -5.81 -7.84
CA HIS A 314 -1.71 -5.30 -9.20
C HIS A 314 -0.33 -5.64 -9.81
N PRO A 315 -0.23 -6.56 -10.79
CA PRO A 315 1.05 -7.16 -11.18
C PRO A 315 1.96 -6.23 -12.00
N GLN A 316 1.43 -5.12 -12.53
CA GLN A 316 2.20 -4.06 -13.19
C GLN A 316 2.66 -2.94 -12.23
N LEU A 317 2.05 -2.80 -11.04
CA LEU A 317 2.35 -1.72 -10.09
C LEU A 317 3.15 -2.22 -8.88
N ASP A 318 2.83 -3.44 -8.44
CA ASP A 318 3.51 -4.15 -7.37
C ASP A 318 4.58 -5.08 -7.95
N PRO A 319 5.88 -4.73 -7.79
CA PRO A 319 6.96 -5.46 -8.43
C PRO A 319 7.34 -6.75 -7.70
N HIS A 320 6.79 -7.02 -6.51
CA HIS A 320 7.23 -8.16 -5.71
C HIS A 320 7.00 -9.48 -6.49
N PRO A 321 8.01 -10.35 -6.65
CA PRO A 321 7.88 -11.56 -7.47
C PRO A 321 6.69 -12.44 -7.05
N ASP A 322 6.53 -12.70 -5.75
CA ASP A 322 5.40 -13.48 -5.24
C ASP A 322 4.04 -12.79 -5.43
N HIS A 323 3.98 -11.45 -5.45
CA HIS A 323 2.72 -10.73 -5.69
C HIS A 323 2.27 -10.92 -7.13
N ARG A 324 3.22 -10.80 -8.07
CA ARG A 324 2.99 -11.02 -9.50
C ARG A 324 2.63 -12.46 -9.79
N CYS A 325 3.33 -13.42 -9.16
CA CYS A 325 3.07 -14.85 -9.32
C CYS A 325 1.74 -15.27 -8.69
N SER A 326 1.38 -14.77 -7.51
CA SER A 326 0.08 -15.05 -6.89
C SER A 326 -1.08 -14.55 -7.76
N THR A 327 -0.91 -13.37 -8.36
CA THR A 327 -1.87 -12.84 -9.33
C THR A 327 -1.94 -13.74 -10.56
N LEU A 328 -0.81 -14.08 -11.18
CA LEU A 328 -0.77 -14.95 -12.37
C LEU A 328 -1.42 -16.31 -12.10
N ALA A 329 -1.12 -16.96 -10.96
CA ALA A 329 -1.73 -18.22 -10.57
C ALA A 329 -3.24 -18.09 -10.41
N THR A 330 -3.72 -16.97 -9.85
CA THR A 330 -5.15 -16.67 -9.75
C THR A 330 -5.81 -16.50 -11.11
N LEU A 331 -5.16 -15.81 -12.06
CA LEU A 331 -5.67 -15.65 -13.43
C LEU A 331 -5.74 -17.00 -14.17
N GLN A 332 -4.72 -17.86 -14.01
CA GLN A 332 -4.72 -19.21 -14.57
C GLN A 332 -5.81 -20.09 -13.95
N ALA A 333 -5.98 -20.02 -12.63
CA ALA A 333 -7.05 -20.74 -11.93
C ALA A 333 -8.44 -20.26 -12.37
N LEU A 334 -8.62 -18.94 -12.56
CA LEU A 334 -9.87 -18.35 -13.07
C LEU A 334 -10.19 -18.90 -14.47
N GLN A 335 -9.19 -18.98 -15.35
CA GLN A 335 -9.32 -19.58 -16.68
C GLN A 335 -9.64 -21.08 -16.59
N GLN A 336 -8.97 -21.83 -15.71
CA GLN A 336 -9.21 -23.27 -15.50
C GLN A 336 -10.63 -23.57 -15.01
N VAL A 337 -11.18 -22.72 -14.13
CA VAL A 337 -12.55 -22.87 -13.62
C VAL A 337 -13.59 -22.35 -14.63
N GLY A 338 -13.23 -21.39 -15.49
CA GLY A 338 -14.12 -20.81 -16.49
C GLY A 338 -15.12 -19.79 -15.92
N LEU A 339 -14.81 -19.16 -14.78
CA LEU A 339 -15.62 -18.06 -14.25
C LEU A 339 -15.42 -16.81 -15.14
N ARG A 340 -16.52 -16.30 -15.71
CA ARG A 340 -16.51 -15.13 -16.61
C ARG A 340 -17.23 -13.91 -16.04
N GLU A 341 -18.02 -14.09 -15.00
CA GLU A 341 -18.80 -13.02 -14.37
C GLU A 341 -18.16 -12.62 -13.05
N GLY A 342 -17.80 -11.34 -12.93
CA GLY A 342 -17.17 -10.76 -11.76
C GLY A 342 -16.00 -9.85 -12.12
N GLU A 343 -15.31 -9.37 -11.10
CA GLU A 343 -14.23 -8.40 -11.22
C GLU A 343 -13.03 -8.76 -10.36
N LEU A 344 -11.84 -8.50 -10.91
CA LEU A 344 -10.60 -8.37 -10.19
C LEU A 344 -10.56 -6.98 -9.53
N TRP A 345 -10.19 -6.95 -8.25
CA TRP A 345 -9.99 -5.75 -7.45
C TRP A 345 -8.51 -5.67 -7.08
N LEU A 346 -7.72 -5.07 -7.98
CA LEU A 346 -6.28 -5.07 -7.91
C LEU A 346 -5.78 -4.04 -6.88
N TYR A 347 -5.06 -4.49 -5.85
CA TYR A 347 -4.49 -3.63 -4.80
C TYR A 347 -2.96 -3.51 -4.91
N THR A 348 -2.33 -2.61 -4.16
CA THR A 348 -0.86 -2.46 -4.15
C THR A 348 -0.34 -2.34 -2.72
N ASN A 349 0.62 -3.20 -2.34
CA ASN A 349 1.37 -3.07 -1.09
C ASN A 349 2.72 -2.38 -1.32
N HIS A 350 3.32 -2.66 -2.47
CA HIS A 350 4.54 -2.02 -2.94
C HIS A 350 4.24 -1.27 -4.24
N LEU A 351 4.72 -0.04 -4.36
CA LEU A 351 4.79 0.65 -5.65
C LEU A 351 6.24 0.65 -6.10
N GLY A 352 6.54 0.00 -7.23
CA GLY A 352 7.93 -0.20 -7.65
C GLY A 352 8.73 1.08 -7.90
N TYR A 353 8.04 2.16 -8.26
CA TYR A 353 8.64 3.46 -8.57
C TYR A 353 8.57 4.47 -7.41
N THR A 354 7.91 4.14 -6.29
CA THR A 354 7.88 5.04 -5.12
C THR A 354 7.65 4.31 -3.80
N LYS A 355 8.51 4.59 -2.81
CA LYS A 355 8.35 4.08 -1.44
C LYS A 355 7.61 5.07 -0.52
N THR A 356 7.34 6.29 -0.98
CA THR A 356 6.74 7.36 -0.15
C THR A 356 5.23 7.37 -0.16
N HIS A 357 4.59 6.69 -1.11
CA HIS A 357 3.14 6.57 -1.24
C HIS A 357 2.57 5.52 -0.25
N PRO A 358 1.37 5.75 0.33
CA PRO A 358 0.64 7.03 0.35
C PRO A 358 1.42 8.10 1.11
N VAL A 359 1.36 9.35 0.64
CA VAL A 359 2.11 10.46 1.24
C VAL A 359 1.47 10.87 2.57
N GLY A 360 2.29 11.40 3.48
CA GLY A 360 1.81 11.94 4.75
C GLY A 360 1.45 10.91 5.82
N PRO A 361 0.87 11.37 6.94
CA PRO A 361 0.42 10.56 8.07
C PRO A 361 -0.85 9.73 7.79
N ASN A 362 -1.16 8.81 8.71
CA ASN A 362 -2.23 7.80 8.65
C ASN A 362 -3.67 8.36 8.59
N ASP A 363 -3.86 9.65 8.77
CA ASP A 363 -5.14 10.35 8.64
C ASP A 363 -5.33 11.02 7.28
N GLY A 364 -4.31 10.98 6.42
CA GLY A 364 -4.42 11.40 5.03
C GLY A 364 -5.08 10.33 4.16
N GLU A 365 -6.03 10.77 3.33
CA GLU A 365 -6.62 10.01 2.23
C GLU A 365 -5.55 9.45 1.29
N ILE A 366 -5.77 8.23 0.82
CA ILE A 366 -5.05 7.64 -0.31
C ILE A 366 -5.64 8.24 -1.59
N GLY A 367 -4.84 9.04 -2.28
CA GLY A 367 -5.07 9.48 -3.65
C GLY A 367 -4.44 8.54 -4.67
N LEU A 368 -4.67 8.79 -5.96
CA LEU A 368 -3.96 8.06 -7.03
C LEU A 368 -2.45 8.31 -6.91
N PRO A 369 -1.61 7.27 -7.03
CA PRO A 369 -0.18 7.47 -7.07
C PRO A 369 0.19 8.24 -8.34
N HIS A 370 1.12 9.17 -8.21
CA HIS A 370 1.58 9.97 -9.33
C HIS A 370 2.36 9.11 -10.33
N GLY A 371 2.20 9.35 -11.64
CA GLY A 371 3.02 8.72 -12.68
C GLY A 371 2.82 7.21 -12.79
N LEU A 372 1.56 6.76 -12.88
CA LEU A 372 1.25 5.37 -13.23
C LEU A 372 1.99 4.97 -14.53
N PRO A 373 2.63 3.80 -14.59
CA PRO A 373 3.29 3.32 -15.80
C PRO A 373 2.33 3.32 -17.00
N GLU A 374 2.85 3.72 -18.17
CA GLU A 374 2.08 3.68 -19.41
C GLU A 374 1.62 2.24 -19.70
N GLY A 375 0.36 2.07 -20.12
CA GLY A 375 -0.21 0.74 -20.38
C GLY A 375 -0.59 -0.08 -19.14
N THR A 376 -0.63 0.53 -17.95
CA THR A 376 -1.26 -0.09 -16.76
C THR A 376 -2.72 -0.43 -17.07
N LEU A 377 -3.10 -1.69 -16.91
CA LEU A 377 -4.39 -2.23 -17.32
C LEU A 377 -5.40 -2.25 -16.18
N PHE A 378 -6.49 -1.49 -16.33
CA PHE A 378 -7.70 -1.54 -15.51
C PHE A 378 -8.85 -0.81 -16.21
N ASP A 379 -10.08 -1.15 -15.85
CA ASP A 379 -11.29 -0.54 -16.38
C ASP A 379 -11.66 0.73 -15.60
N SER A 380 -11.52 0.72 -14.27
CA SER A 380 -11.85 1.84 -13.38
C SER A 380 -11.00 1.82 -12.12
N VAL A 381 -11.04 2.89 -11.33
CA VAL A 381 -10.48 2.94 -9.99
C VAL A 381 -11.61 3.16 -8.98
N VAL A 382 -11.66 2.31 -7.96
CA VAL A 382 -12.64 2.38 -6.87
C VAL A 382 -11.93 2.74 -5.57
N SER A 383 -12.32 3.88 -5.00
CA SER A 383 -11.98 4.28 -3.65
C SER A 383 -13.06 3.80 -2.68
N VAL A 384 -12.65 3.04 -1.67
CA VAL A 384 -13.52 2.50 -0.64
C VAL A 384 -13.22 3.21 0.67
N PRO A 385 -14.05 4.20 1.08
CA PRO A 385 -13.93 4.84 2.39
C PRO A 385 -14.21 3.83 3.50
N MET A 386 -13.53 4.00 4.63
CA MET A 386 -13.75 3.22 5.85
C MET A 386 -14.30 4.12 6.94
N ASP A 387 -15.27 3.61 7.71
CA ASP A 387 -15.71 4.28 8.92
C ASP A 387 -14.62 4.26 10.01
N ALA A 388 -14.82 5.05 11.06
CA ALA A 388 -13.84 5.19 12.15
C ALA A 388 -13.52 3.85 12.84
N ARG A 389 -14.52 2.96 12.98
CA ARG A 389 -14.34 1.66 13.64
C ARG A 389 -13.51 0.72 12.77
N THR A 390 -13.82 0.63 11.49
CA THR A 390 -13.13 -0.20 10.49
C THR A 390 -11.68 0.24 10.35
N ARG A 391 -11.44 1.56 10.27
CA ARG A 391 -10.09 2.12 10.24
C ARG A 391 -9.31 1.86 11.53
N PHE A 392 -9.95 1.96 12.70
CA PHE A 392 -9.32 1.64 13.97
C PHE A 392 -8.94 0.15 14.04
N LEU A 393 -9.84 -0.75 13.64
CA LEU A 393 -9.55 -2.18 13.57
C LEU A 393 -8.43 -2.49 12.56
N LYS A 394 -8.39 -1.80 11.41
CA LYS A 394 -7.25 -1.90 10.47
C LYS A 394 -5.94 -1.60 11.15
N ARG A 395 -5.89 -0.50 11.91
CA ARG A 395 -4.69 -0.10 12.64
C ARG A 395 -4.26 -1.18 13.62
N LEU A 396 -5.18 -1.70 14.42
CA LEU A 396 -4.87 -2.78 15.36
C LEU A 396 -4.42 -4.05 14.64
N ALA A 397 -5.01 -4.38 13.49
CA ALA A 397 -4.63 -5.54 12.69
C ALA A 397 -3.20 -5.42 12.16
N VAL A 398 -2.80 -4.24 11.66
CA VAL A 398 -1.43 -3.99 11.22
C VAL A 398 -0.45 -3.98 12.39
N GLU A 399 -0.83 -3.44 13.55
CA GLU A 399 -0.01 -3.46 14.77
C GLU A 399 0.14 -4.89 15.34
N ALA A 400 -0.85 -5.77 15.13
CA ALA A 400 -0.83 -7.15 15.59
C ALA A 400 0.09 -8.07 14.78
N GLN A 401 0.55 -7.65 13.60
CA GLN A 401 1.50 -8.42 12.80
C GLN A 401 2.87 -8.43 13.49
N HIS A 402 3.32 -9.60 13.95
CA HIS A 402 4.56 -9.70 14.71
C HIS A 402 5.79 -9.33 13.89
N ASP A 403 5.82 -9.66 12.58
CA ASP A 403 6.95 -9.35 11.68
C ASP A 403 7.08 -7.85 11.38
N LEU A 404 6.01 -7.06 11.60
CA LEU A 404 6.04 -5.60 11.46
C LEU A 404 6.51 -4.89 12.74
N GLN A 405 6.63 -5.61 13.85
CA GLN A 405 7.10 -5.06 15.12
C GLN A 405 8.63 -5.09 15.20
N ALA A 406 9.21 -4.16 15.95
CA ALA A 406 10.63 -4.21 16.24
C ALA A 406 10.90 -5.32 17.28
N THR A 407 11.75 -6.28 16.93
CA THR A 407 12.20 -7.29 17.89
C THR A 407 13.04 -6.62 18.99
N PRO A 408 12.69 -6.79 20.28
CA PRO A 408 13.47 -6.22 21.37
C PRO A 408 14.87 -6.86 21.41
N PRO A 409 15.92 -6.10 21.75
CA PRO A 409 17.25 -6.66 21.87
C PRO A 409 17.34 -7.65 23.04
N VAL A 410 18.13 -8.71 22.87
CA VAL A 410 18.36 -9.75 23.90
C VAL A 410 19.12 -9.21 25.11
N ALA A 411 19.96 -8.18 24.93
CA ALA A 411 20.76 -7.59 25.98
C ALA A 411 20.45 -6.10 26.19
N MET A 412 20.58 -5.64 27.43
CA MET A 412 20.42 -4.24 27.78
C MET A 412 21.51 -3.40 27.08
N PRO A 413 21.14 -2.37 26.29
CA PRO A 413 22.12 -1.57 25.58
C PRO A 413 22.95 -0.74 26.56
N THR A 414 24.26 -0.65 26.29
CA THR A 414 25.20 0.21 27.02
C THR A 414 24.82 1.69 26.86
N LEU A 415 25.34 2.57 27.73
CA LEU A 415 25.09 4.02 27.61
C LEU A 415 25.52 4.57 26.24
N ALA A 416 26.65 4.11 25.70
CA ALA A 416 27.12 4.49 24.37
C ALA A 416 26.14 4.04 23.27
N GLN A 417 25.65 2.79 23.34
CA GLN A 417 24.66 2.27 22.39
C GLN A 417 23.33 3.03 22.49
N ARG A 418 22.91 3.43 23.69
CA ARG A 418 21.73 4.30 23.89
C ARG A 418 21.91 5.67 23.27
N ALA A 419 23.07 6.30 23.46
CA ALA A 419 23.38 7.60 22.87
C ALA A 419 23.40 7.54 21.33
N VAL A 420 24.07 6.54 20.77
CA VAL A 420 24.07 6.29 19.31
C VAL A 420 22.65 5.98 18.81
N GLY A 421 21.88 5.20 19.56
CA GLY A 421 20.48 4.91 19.27
C GLY A 421 19.61 6.17 19.22
N LEU A 422 19.74 7.06 20.22
CA LEU A 422 19.05 8.35 20.25
C LEU A 422 19.41 9.23 19.05
N LEU A 423 20.71 9.34 18.73
CA LEU A 423 21.18 10.11 17.57
C LEU A 423 20.63 9.53 16.26
N ARG A 424 20.60 8.20 16.11
CA ARG A 424 19.99 7.53 14.95
C ARG A 424 18.49 7.77 14.86
N THR A 425 17.77 7.74 15.98
CA THR A 425 16.33 8.02 16.02
C THR A 425 16.03 9.46 15.65
N LEU A 426 16.79 10.42 16.19
CA LEU A 426 16.69 11.83 15.82
C LEU A 426 17.00 12.05 14.35
N TYR A 427 18.08 11.46 13.83
CA TYR A 427 18.41 11.52 12.42
C TYR A 427 17.29 10.94 11.55
N ARG A 428 16.76 9.76 11.90
CA ARG A 428 15.67 9.13 11.17
C ARG A 428 14.42 9.99 11.18
N SER A 429 13.98 10.52 12.32
CA SER A 429 12.77 11.36 12.39
C SER A 429 12.91 12.69 11.65
N THR A 430 14.13 13.25 11.61
CA THR A 430 14.39 14.56 11.01
C THR A 430 14.86 14.52 9.56
N VAL A 431 15.44 13.44 9.06
CA VAL A 431 15.99 13.37 7.70
C VAL A 431 15.28 12.31 6.86
N VAL A 432 14.94 11.18 7.47
CA VAL A 432 14.42 10.02 6.76
C VAL A 432 12.90 10.06 6.74
N ALA A 433 12.30 9.99 5.55
CA ALA A 433 10.87 9.75 5.48
C ALA A 433 10.59 8.34 6.01
N ASP A 434 9.79 8.25 7.07
CA ASP A 434 9.29 6.97 7.58
C ASP A 434 8.57 6.27 6.42
N ILE A 435 8.90 5.02 6.09
CA ILE A 435 8.26 4.20 5.05
C ILE A 435 7.67 2.90 5.62
N GLY A 436 7.56 2.81 6.94
CA GLY A 436 7.00 1.65 7.61
C GLY A 436 5.53 1.44 7.25
N PHE A 437 5.10 0.19 7.24
CA PHE A 437 3.71 -0.17 6.96
C PHE A 437 2.73 0.34 8.02
N ILE A 438 3.15 0.43 9.28
CA ILE A 438 2.37 1.08 10.35
C ILE A 438 2.00 2.53 9.97
N ARG A 439 2.86 3.24 9.24
CA ARG A 439 2.60 4.59 8.73
C ARG A 439 1.79 4.60 7.43
N ARG A 440 1.98 3.60 6.56
CA ARG A 440 1.39 3.58 5.22
C ARG A 440 -0.01 2.98 5.18
N ALA A 441 -0.26 1.88 5.87
CA ALA A 441 -1.47 1.07 5.69
C ALA A 441 -2.73 1.62 6.36
N PRO A 442 -2.73 2.08 7.63
CA PRO A 442 -3.95 2.61 8.25
C PRO A 442 -4.31 3.95 7.63
N ARG A 443 -5.34 3.98 6.79
CA ARG A 443 -5.78 5.15 6.01
C ARG A 443 -7.30 5.32 6.09
N PRO A 444 -7.87 6.49 5.77
CA PRO A 444 -9.31 6.70 5.69
C PRO A 444 -10.01 5.87 4.61
N ASN A 445 -9.29 5.49 3.56
CA ASN A 445 -9.80 4.73 2.43
C ASN A 445 -8.77 3.73 1.90
N GLU A 446 -9.23 2.82 1.05
CA GLU A 446 -8.38 1.99 0.18
C GLU A 446 -8.69 2.27 -1.29
N LEU A 447 -7.72 2.01 -2.16
CA LEU A 447 -7.88 2.14 -3.61
C LEU A 447 -7.70 0.78 -4.27
N PHE A 448 -8.60 0.46 -5.19
CA PHE A 448 -8.55 -0.74 -6.01
C PHE A 448 -8.67 -0.36 -7.48
N TYR A 449 -7.83 -0.95 -8.31
CA TYR A 449 -7.98 -0.89 -9.77
C TYR A 449 -8.84 -2.07 -10.20
N VAL A 450 -9.97 -1.78 -10.81
CA VAL A 450 -10.99 -2.78 -11.12
C VAL A 450 -10.84 -3.23 -12.56
N LEU A 451 -10.87 -4.54 -12.79
CA LEU A 451 -10.81 -5.14 -14.11
C LEU A 451 -11.81 -6.31 -14.19
N ALA A 452 -12.64 -6.36 -15.23
CA ALA A 452 -13.57 -7.48 -15.42
C ALA A 452 -12.84 -8.83 -15.66
N TYR A 453 -13.45 -9.94 -15.25
CA TYR A 453 -12.87 -11.29 -15.40
C TYR A 453 -12.59 -11.69 -16.85
N ASP A 454 -13.39 -11.22 -17.80
CA ASP A 454 -13.20 -11.46 -19.22
C ASP A 454 -11.86 -10.90 -19.75
N ARG A 455 -11.34 -9.84 -19.13
CA ARG A 455 -10.02 -9.25 -19.42
C ARG A 455 -8.87 -9.87 -18.63
N ALA A 456 -9.11 -10.89 -17.80
CA ALA A 456 -8.06 -11.57 -17.03
C ALA A 456 -6.92 -12.11 -17.91
N GLY A 457 -7.25 -12.63 -19.10
CA GLY A 457 -6.25 -13.11 -20.06
C GLY A 457 -5.35 -12.01 -20.61
N GLU A 458 -5.89 -10.80 -20.81
CA GLU A 458 -5.12 -9.62 -21.22
C GLU A 458 -4.15 -9.19 -20.13
N LEU A 459 -4.60 -9.21 -18.86
CA LEU A 459 -3.74 -8.92 -17.72
C LEU A 459 -2.61 -9.95 -17.61
N ALA A 460 -2.93 -11.25 -17.71
CA ALA A 460 -1.95 -12.33 -17.64
C ALA A 460 -0.84 -12.19 -18.70
N ALA A 461 -1.20 -11.82 -19.93
CA ALA A 461 -0.25 -11.61 -21.02
C ALA A 461 0.71 -10.42 -20.80
N ARG A 462 0.37 -9.49 -19.91
CA ARG A 462 1.18 -8.31 -19.55
C ARG A 462 2.05 -8.51 -18.30
N ILE A 463 1.97 -9.68 -17.64
CA ILE A 463 2.81 -9.99 -16.48
C ILE A 463 4.17 -10.50 -16.98
N ASP A 464 5.16 -9.61 -17.05
CA ASP A 464 6.53 -9.98 -17.38
C ASP A 464 7.32 -10.43 -16.14
N LEU A 465 7.51 -11.73 -15.96
CA LEU A 465 8.27 -12.30 -14.85
C LEU A 465 9.80 -12.28 -15.08
N GLN A 466 10.31 -11.76 -16.20
CA GLN A 466 11.76 -11.79 -16.50
C GLN A 466 12.55 -10.69 -15.77
N ASP A 467 11.90 -9.58 -15.38
CA ASP A 467 12.55 -8.45 -14.69
C ASP A 467 12.62 -8.58 -13.14
N SER A 468 12.14 -9.69 -12.58
CA SER A 468 11.95 -9.82 -11.12
C SER A 468 13.23 -10.03 -10.30
N ASP A 469 14.38 -10.27 -10.94
CA ASP A 469 15.66 -10.53 -10.26
C ASP A 469 16.38 -9.24 -9.77
N ALA A 470 15.81 -8.04 -10.02
CA ALA A 470 16.54 -6.77 -9.86
C ALA A 470 16.22 -5.92 -8.61
N GLY A 471 15.40 -6.34 -7.63
CA GLY A 471 15.14 -5.39 -6.52
C GLY A 471 14.21 -5.74 -5.36
N ALA A 472 14.29 -6.94 -4.81
CA ALA A 472 13.76 -7.20 -3.46
C ALA A 472 14.87 -7.03 -2.41
N ALA A 473 15.08 -5.79 -1.96
CA ALA A 473 15.85 -5.42 -0.77
C ALA A 473 15.27 -4.18 -0.08
#